data_AF-A0A7W7SH14-F1
#
_entry.id   AF-A0A7W7SH14-F1
#
_cell.length_a   1.000
_cell.length_b   1.000
_cell.length_c   1.000
_cell.angle_alpha   90.00
_cell.angle_beta   90.00
_cell.angle_gamma   90.00
#
_symmetry.space_group_name_H-M   'P 1'
#
loop_
_entity.id
_entity.type
_entity.pdbx_description
1 polymer ?
#
loop_
_entity_poly.entity_id
_entity_poly.type
_entity_poly.pdbx_seq_one_letter_code
_entity_poly.pdbx_strand_id
1 'polypeptide(L)'
;MFELLPATGVRLPDDSGVLRFGLDGAATRDALTRLGEVRRDEVPEAAWAYSVGWGDLEVSARAGSAPDGTLDSAVLRRCGHQPYWRPAEVAVVLDDVDLFGYPAAEVLAALGADRPPGLLLRPARPGHYLPAVTLRAQPPSTEPDLASYQDLWTTDRDRWQLEPTGTGYLVVMKGDPPMDLLICHDTLAEQIVANMLAAGVEIVPERRA
;
A
#
# COMPACT_ATOMS: atom_id res chain seq x y z
N MET A 1 -11.75 21.01 -3.48
CA MET A 1 -10.43 20.50 -3.02
C MET A 1 -10.38 18.99 -3.21
N PHE A 2 -9.19 18.42 -3.32
CA PHE A 2 -8.99 16.98 -3.20
C PHE A 2 -8.48 16.63 -1.81
N GLU A 3 -8.87 15.47 -1.29
CA GLU A 3 -8.36 14.97 -0.02
C GLU A 3 -7.78 13.57 -0.22
N LEU A 4 -6.54 13.39 0.21
CA LEU A 4 -5.83 12.11 0.15
C LEU A 4 -6.24 11.28 1.36
N LEU A 5 -6.70 10.05 1.09
CA LEU A 5 -7.11 9.09 2.11
C LEU A 5 -6.15 7.91 2.04
N PRO A 6 -5.07 7.88 2.83
CA PRO A 6 -4.11 6.78 2.82
C PRO A 6 -4.78 5.40 2.93
N ALA A 7 -4.23 4.43 2.20
CA ALA A 7 -4.80 3.08 1.99
C ALA A 7 -6.20 3.00 1.35
N THR A 8 -6.94 4.11 1.26
CA THR A 8 -8.32 4.13 0.71
C THR A 8 -8.37 4.69 -0.71
N GLY A 9 -7.69 5.80 -1.00
CA GLY A 9 -7.74 6.47 -2.31
C GLY A 9 -7.80 7.99 -2.19
N VAL A 10 -8.60 8.63 -3.05
CA VAL A 10 -8.72 10.10 -3.11
C VAL A 10 -10.18 10.50 -3.07
N ARG A 11 -10.56 11.36 -2.12
CA ARG A 11 -11.86 12.02 -2.14
C ARG A 11 -11.84 13.13 -3.18
N LEU A 12 -12.80 13.06 -4.09
CA LEU A 12 -12.95 13.98 -5.21
C LEU A 12 -13.70 15.26 -4.76
N PRO A 13 -13.47 16.41 -5.41
CA PRO A 13 -14.15 17.67 -5.10
C PRO A 13 -15.67 17.59 -5.30
N ASP A 14 -16.37 18.57 -4.72
CA ASP A 14 -17.80 18.85 -4.93
C ASP A 14 -18.71 17.64 -4.72
N ASP A 15 -18.40 16.83 -3.70
CA ASP A 15 -19.12 15.60 -3.33
C ASP A 15 -19.21 14.56 -4.47
N SER A 16 -18.28 14.61 -5.44
CA SER A 16 -18.20 13.68 -6.58
C SER A 16 -17.89 12.23 -6.17
N GLY A 17 -17.59 12.00 -4.89
CA GLY A 17 -17.37 10.70 -4.27
C GLY A 17 -15.89 10.44 -3.97
N VAL A 18 -15.53 9.16 -3.88
CA VAL A 18 -14.17 8.72 -3.58
C VAL A 18 -13.68 7.82 -4.70
N LEU A 19 -12.54 8.18 -5.30
CA LEU A 19 -11.78 7.30 -6.17
C LEU A 19 -11.02 6.32 -5.28
N ARG A 20 -11.58 5.12 -5.09
CA ARG A 20 -11.05 4.11 -4.16
C ARG A 20 -10.04 3.18 -4.83
N PHE A 21 -8.98 2.83 -4.12
CA PHE A 21 -8.11 1.73 -4.52
C PHE A 21 -8.90 0.42 -4.60
N GLY A 22 -8.49 -0.48 -5.50
CA GLY A 22 -9.19 -1.74 -5.75
C GLY A 22 -10.35 -1.66 -6.75
N LEU A 23 -10.71 -0.47 -7.26
CA LEU A 23 -11.69 -0.34 -8.34
C LEU A 23 -11.14 -0.88 -9.66
N ASP A 24 -11.98 -1.53 -10.46
CA ASP A 24 -11.63 -1.88 -11.83
C ASP A 24 -11.56 -0.63 -12.74
N GLY A 25 -11.09 -0.82 -13.97
CA GLY A 25 -10.93 0.28 -14.92
C GLY A 25 -12.25 0.94 -15.35
N ALA A 26 -13.37 0.22 -15.38
CA ALA A 26 -14.66 0.78 -15.77
C ALA A 26 -15.23 1.66 -14.65
N ALA A 27 -15.22 1.16 -13.42
CA ALA A 27 -15.63 1.90 -12.23
C ALA A 27 -14.74 3.12 -11.97
N THR A 28 -13.42 2.97 -12.17
CA THR A 28 -12.48 4.10 -12.06
C THR A 28 -12.81 5.18 -13.09
N ARG A 29 -13.06 4.79 -14.34
CA ARG A 29 -13.45 5.74 -15.39
C ARG A 29 -14.74 6.47 -15.05
N ASP A 30 -15.77 5.77 -14.56
CA ASP A 30 -17.04 6.38 -14.14
C ASP A 30 -16.88 7.36 -12.97
N ALA A 31 -15.98 7.06 -12.02
CA ALA A 31 -15.68 8.00 -10.94
C ALA A 31 -15.02 9.29 -11.48
N LEU A 32 -14.10 9.17 -12.44
CA LEU A 32 -13.38 10.31 -13.03
C LEU A 32 -14.23 11.15 -13.99
N THR A 33 -15.23 10.57 -14.66
CA THR A 33 -16.12 11.35 -15.56
C THR A 33 -16.93 12.41 -14.85
N ARG A 34 -17.09 12.30 -13.52
CA ARG A 34 -17.72 13.33 -12.68
C ARG A 34 -16.89 14.60 -12.57
N LEU A 35 -15.59 14.51 -12.81
CA LEU A 35 -14.68 15.66 -12.83
C LEU A 35 -14.61 16.33 -14.21
N GLY A 36 -14.79 15.56 -15.29
CA GLY A 36 -14.72 16.07 -16.64
C GLY A 36 -14.40 15.01 -17.68
N GLU A 37 -13.84 15.44 -18.81
CA GLU A 37 -13.50 14.54 -19.92
C GLU A 37 -12.30 13.65 -19.56
N VAL A 38 -12.55 12.34 -19.48
CA VAL A 38 -11.53 11.34 -19.13
C VAL A 38 -10.81 10.88 -20.38
N ARG A 39 -9.48 10.99 -20.36
CA ARG A 39 -8.59 10.46 -21.37
C ARG A 39 -8.04 9.11 -20.91
N ARG A 40 -7.85 8.19 -21.86
CA ARG A 40 -7.10 6.95 -21.64
C ARG A 40 -5.65 7.22 -22.01
N ASP A 41 -4.76 6.90 -21.09
CA ASP A 41 -3.32 7.10 -21.27
C ASP A 41 -2.62 5.76 -21.53
N GLU A 42 -1.62 5.79 -22.40
CA GLU A 42 -0.73 4.64 -22.62
C GLU A 42 0.45 4.74 -21.66
N VAL A 43 0.43 3.90 -20.62
CA VAL A 43 1.50 3.81 -19.63
C VAL A 43 2.11 2.42 -19.68
N PRO A 44 3.43 2.29 -19.89
CA PRO A 44 4.09 0.98 -19.82
C PRO A 44 3.81 0.29 -18.49
N GLU A 45 3.59 -1.02 -18.54
CA GLU A 45 3.40 -1.86 -17.34
C GLU A 45 2.12 -1.57 -16.53
N ALA A 46 1.20 -0.75 -17.04
CA ALA A 46 -0.13 -0.57 -16.47
C ALA A 46 -1.17 -1.28 -17.35
N ALA A 47 -2.05 -2.07 -16.75
CA ALA A 47 -3.17 -2.69 -17.46
C ALA A 47 -4.11 -1.64 -18.07
N TRP A 48 -4.26 -0.51 -17.38
CA TRP A 48 -4.93 0.68 -17.85
C TRP A 48 -4.46 1.90 -17.07
N ALA A 49 -4.58 3.07 -17.71
CA ALA A 49 -4.41 4.37 -17.07
C ALA A 49 -5.42 5.36 -17.64
N TYR A 50 -5.94 6.22 -16.76
CA TYR A 50 -6.86 7.29 -17.10
C TYR A 50 -6.41 8.61 -16.49
N SER A 51 -6.66 9.71 -17.18
CA SER A 51 -6.46 11.06 -16.65
C SER A 51 -7.65 11.97 -16.90
N VAL A 52 -7.84 12.93 -16.00
CA VAL A 52 -8.83 14.00 -16.12
C VAL A 52 -8.26 15.29 -15.55
N GLY A 53 -8.55 16.41 -16.20
CA GLY A 53 -8.18 17.74 -15.71
C GLY A 53 -9.21 18.29 -14.73
N TRP A 54 -8.75 19.02 -13.71
CA TRP A 54 -9.60 19.76 -12.79
C TRP A 54 -8.90 21.03 -12.32
N GLY A 55 -9.37 22.19 -12.78
CA GLY A 55 -8.71 23.47 -12.52
C GLY A 55 -7.26 23.47 -13.02
N ASP A 56 -6.32 23.76 -12.12
CA ASP A 56 -4.87 23.73 -12.40
C ASP A 56 -4.23 22.36 -12.11
N LEU A 57 -5.02 21.29 -11.93
CA LEU A 57 -4.54 19.94 -11.67
C LEU A 57 -4.94 18.95 -12.76
N GLU A 58 -4.16 17.88 -12.87
CA GLU A 58 -4.54 16.64 -13.54
C GLU A 58 -4.52 15.53 -12.52
N VAL A 59 -5.57 14.74 -12.52
CA VAL A 59 -5.70 13.52 -11.73
C VAL A 59 -5.49 12.35 -12.67
N SER A 60 -4.46 11.55 -12.41
CA SER A 60 -4.19 10.31 -13.14
C SER A 60 -4.41 9.11 -12.23
N ALA A 61 -5.14 8.13 -12.72
CA ALA A 61 -5.48 6.89 -12.03
C ALA A 61 -4.95 5.72 -12.87
N ARG A 62 -4.23 4.78 -12.27
CA ARG A 62 -3.65 3.63 -12.99
C ARG A 62 -3.77 2.34 -12.20
N ALA A 63 -3.93 1.25 -12.93
CA ALA A 63 -3.77 -0.08 -12.38
C ALA A 63 -2.31 -0.56 -12.46
N GLY A 64 -2.02 -1.59 -11.67
CA GLY A 64 -0.80 -2.37 -11.80
C GLY A 64 -0.74 -3.15 -13.12
N SER A 65 0.27 -4.00 -13.26
CA SER A 65 0.56 -4.72 -14.51
C SER A 65 -0.32 -5.96 -14.76
N ALA A 66 -1.13 -6.38 -13.77
CA ALA A 66 -1.98 -7.56 -13.90
C ALA A 66 -3.11 -7.32 -14.93
N PRO A 67 -3.49 -8.30 -15.77
CA PRO A 67 -4.48 -8.13 -16.84
C PRO A 67 -5.85 -7.58 -16.37
N ASP A 68 -6.29 -8.00 -15.18
CA ASP A 68 -7.50 -7.51 -14.50
C ASP A 68 -7.15 -6.56 -13.35
N GLY A 69 -6.08 -5.79 -13.53
CA GLY A 69 -5.53 -4.91 -12.53
C GLY A 69 -6.56 -3.90 -12.04
N THR A 70 -6.61 -3.75 -10.72
CA THR A 70 -7.41 -2.73 -10.05
C THR A 70 -6.58 -1.48 -9.79
N LEU A 71 -7.25 -0.37 -9.50
CA LEU A 71 -6.61 0.89 -9.18
C LEU A 71 -5.62 0.71 -8.02
N ASP A 72 -4.34 0.90 -8.30
CA ASP A 72 -3.26 0.76 -7.32
C ASP A 72 -2.52 2.09 -7.07
N SER A 73 -2.79 3.11 -7.88
CA SER A 73 -2.05 4.35 -7.82
C SER A 73 -2.87 5.50 -8.39
N ALA A 74 -2.95 6.57 -7.62
CA ALA A 74 -3.47 7.86 -8.02
C ALA A 74 -2.35 8.91 -7.97
N VAL A 75 -2.30 9.78 -8.97
CA VAL A 75 -1.34 10.88 -9.06
C VAL A 75 -2.13 12.16 -9.23
N LEU A 76 -1.90 13.14 -8.36
CA LEU A 76 -2.36 14.50 -8.57
C LEU A 76 -1.15 15.32 -8.98
N ARG A 77 -1.23 15.93 -10.16
CA ARG A 77 -0.13 16.66 -10.77
C ARG A 77 -0.59 18.07 -11.09
N ARG A 78 0.27 19.05 -10.80
CA ARG A 78 0.04 20.42 -11.23
C ARG A 78 0.17 20.54 -12.74
N CYS A 79 -0.78 21.23 -13.35
CA CYS A 79 -0.95 21.36 -14.79
C CYS A 79 -1.12 22.82 -15.20
N GLY A 80 -0.82 23.10 -16.46
CA GLY A 80 -0.83 24.46 -17.00
C GLY A 80 0.48 25.22 -16.77
N HIS A 81 0.53 26.45 -17.29
CA HIS A 81 1.68 27.36 -17.17
C HIS A 81 1.83 27.97 -15.76
N GLN A 82 1.29 27.29 -14.74
CA GLN A 82 1.40 27.74 -13.36
C GLN A 82 2.87 27.68 -12.92
N PRO A 83 3.42 28.79 -12.42
CA PRO A 83 4.80 28.79 -12.00
C PRO A 83 5.04 27.92 -10.77
N TYR A 84 6.03 27.04 -10.83
CA TYR A 84 6.40 26.13 -9.73
C TYR A 84 6.84 26.82 -8.41
N TRP A 85 6.87 28.15 -8.39
CA TRP A 85 7.18 28.99 -7.23
C TRP A 85 5.94 29.64 -6.58
N ARG A 86 4.73 29.25 -7.00
CA ARG A 86 3.46 29.68 -6.38
C ARG A 86 2.63 28.48 -5.92
N PRO A 87 1.74 28.67 -4.93
CA PRO A 87 0.73 27.69 -4.56
C PRO A 87 -0.16 27.30 -5.74
N ALA A 88 -0.72 26.09 -5.71
CA ALA A 88 -1.79 25.70 -6.63
C ALA A 88 -3.10 26.44 -6.29
N GLU A 89 -3.98 26.58 -7.28
CA GLU A 89 -5.34 27.10 -7.08
C GLU A 89 -6.25 26.06 -6.42
N VAL A 90 -6.11 24.79 -6.80
CA VAL A 90 -6.85 23.68 -6.19
C VAL A 90 -6.02 23.03 -5.10
N ALA A 91 -6.53 23.09 -3.87
CA ALA A 91 -5.91 22.44 -2.71
C ALA A 91 -5.94 20.90 -2.82
N VAL A 92 -4.83 20.28 -2.41
CA VAL A 92 -4.70 18.82 -2.23
C VAL A 92 -4.29 18.56 -0.80
N VAL A 93 -5.24 18.07 0.01
CA VAL A 93 -5.11 18.01 1.46
C VAL A 93 -4.78 16.59 1.93
N LEU A 94 -3.89 16.47 2.90
CA LEU A 94 -3.65 15.26 3.69
C LEU A 94 -3.58 15.67 5.16
N ASP A 95 -4.46 15.12 6.00
CA ASP A 95 -4.52 15.42 7.44
C ASP A 95 -4.43 16.93 7.74
N ASP A 96 -5.30 17.71 7.08
CA ASP A 96 -5.38 19.18 7.13
C ASP A 96 -4.17 19.95 6.53
N VAL A 97 -3.16 19.26 5.99
CA VAL A 97 -2.03 19.88 5.29
C VAL A 97 -2.32 20.00 3.81
N ASP A 98 -2.39 21.23 3.29
CA ASP A 98 -2.44 21.47 1.84
C ASP A 98 -1.05 21.26 1.21
N LEU A 99 -0.89 20.13 0.53
CA LEU A 99 0.36 19.69 -0.08
C LEU A 99 0.81 20.59 -1.24
N PHE A 100 -0.11 21.32 -1.86
CA PHE A 100 0.21 22.27 -2.93
C PHE A 100 0.08 23.74 -2.52
N GLY A 101 -0.34 23.99 -1.28
CA GLY A 101 -0.47 25.31 -0.68
C GLY A 101 0.86 25.92 -0.20
N TYR A 102 1.88 25.08 0.03
CA TYR A 102 3.16 25.48 0.64
C TYR A 102 4.38 24.95 -0.12
N PRO A 103 5.57 25.57 0.04
CA PRO A 103 6.82 25.04 -0.48
C PRO A 103 7.09 23.60 -0.01
N ALA A 104 7.68 22.77 -0.86
CA ALA A 104 7.84 21.35 -0.61
C ALA A 104 8.62 21.04 0.68
N ALA A 105 9.59 21.89 1.05
CA ALA A 105 10.35 21.72 2.28
C ALA A 105 9.48 21.90 3.54
N GLU A 106 8.54 22.83 3.51
CA GLU A 106 7.60 23.08 4.62
C GLU A 106 6.60 21.93 4.74
N VAL A 107 6.06 21.46 3.61
CA VAL A 107 5.18 20.29 3.57
C VAL A 107 5.89 19.05 4.13
N LEU A 108 7.13 18.79 3.70
CA LEU A 108 7.90 17.65 4.19
C LEU A 108 8.23 17.76 5.70
N ALA A 109 8.49 18.97 6.19
CA ALA A 109 8.71 19.21 7.61
C ALA A 109 7.42 19.00 8.43
N ALA A 110 6.27 19.46 7.92
CA ALA A 110 4.98 19.29 8.57
C ALA A 110 4.54 17.83 8.66
N LEU A 111 4.78 17.04 7.61
CA LEU A 111 4.45 15.61 7.61
C LEU A 111 5.41 14.75 8.44
N GLY A 112 6.63 15.23 8.70
CA GLY A 112 7.61 14.56 9.55
C GLY A 112 8.00 13.14 9.10
N ALA A 113 8.39 12.32 10.08
CA ALA A 113 8.79 10.93 9.86
C ALA A 113 7.58 9.99 9.65
N ASP A 114 6.41 10.35 10.17
CA ASP A 114 5.19 9.53 10.22
C ASP A 114 4.37 9.61 8.92
N ARG A 115 5.02 9.84 7.79
CA ARG A 115 4.35 9.94 6.49
C ARG A 115 3.62 8.63 6.18
N PRO A 116 2.35 8.71 5.72
CA PRO A 116 1.59 7.51 5.40
C PRO A 116 2.31 6.63 4.36
N PRO A 117 2.31 5.30 4.54
CA PRO A 117 2.88 4.39 3.57
C PRO A 117 2.16 4.55 2.21
N GLY A 118 2.93 4.48 1.13
CA GLY A 118 2.40 4.66 -0.23
C GLY A 118 2.26 6.12 -0.69
N LEU A 119 2.45 7.10 0.20
CA LEU A 119 2.56 8.51 -0.19
C LEU A 119 3.97 8.80 -0.73
N LEU A 120 4.06 9.22 -1.99
CA LEU A 120 5.31 9.63 -2.63
C LEU A 120 5.25 11.10 -3.00
N LEU A 121 6.18 11.87 -2.42
CA LEU A 121 6.38 13.28 -2.69
C LEU A 121 7.76 13.44 -3.34
N ARG A 122 7.80 13.96 -4.57
CA ARG A 122 9.06 14.23 -5.29
C ARG A 122 9.22 15.73 -5.49
N PRO A 123 10.00 16.43 -4.64
CA PRO A 123 10.28 17.84 -4.85
C PRO A 123 11.10 18.02 -6.13
N ALA A 124 10.77 19.03 -6.93
CA ALA A 124 11.54 19.35 -8.13
C ALA A 124 12.90 19.99 -7.79
N ARG A 125 12.89 20.96 -6.85
CA ARG A 125 14.07 21.69 -6.34
C ARG A 125 13.80 22.23 -4.92
N PRO A 126 14.83 22.50 -4.11
CA PRO A 126 14.68 23.22 -2.85
C PRO A 126 14.01 24.59 -3.05
N GLY A 127 13.08 24.95 -2.15
CA GLY A 127 12.34 26.22 -2.21
C GLY A 127 11.17 26.28 -3.23
N HIS A 128 10.93 25.20 -3.98
CA HIS A 128 9.81 25.10 -4.91
C HIS A 128 8.64 24.33 -4.29
N TYR A 129 7.46 24.50 -4.87
CA TYR A 129 6.26 23.75 -4.51
C TYR A 129 6.33 22.33 -5.08
N LEU A 130 5.56 21.40 -4.51
CA LEU A 130 5.46 20.05 -5.04
C LEU A 130 4.83 20.09 -6.46
N PRO A 131 5.46 19.46 -7.47
CA PRO A 131 4.89 19.40 -8.81
C PRO A 131 3.81 18.32 -8.95
N ALA A 132 3.90 17.28 -8.12
CA ALA A 132 2.99 16.16 -8.09
C ALA A 132 3.05 15.45 -6.72
N VAL A 133 1.97 14.77 -6.39
CA VAL A 133 1.87 13.80 -5.30
C VAL A 133 1.32 12.50 -5.87
N THR A 134 1.97 11.39 -5.53
CA THR A 134 1.45 10.05 -5.83
C THR A 134 0.99 9.41 -4.55
N LEU A 135 -0.24 8.90 -4.55
CA LEU A 135 -0.74 7.99 -3.53
C LEU A 135 -0.81 6.60 -4.16
N ARG A 136 -0.16 5.62 -3.54
CA ARG A 136 -0.28 4.22 -3.92
C ARG A 136 -1.18 3.51 -2.93
N ALA A 137 -1.93 2.53 -3.42
CA ALA A 137 -2.41 1.45 -2.59
C ALA A 137 -1.19 0.89 -1.86
N GLN A 138 -1.29 0.82 -0.53
CA GLN A 138 -0.26 0.13 0.22
C GLN A 138 -0.19 -1.29 -0.36
N PRO A 139 1.00 -1.80 -0.74
CA PRO A 139 1.09 -3.22 -1.04
C PRO A 139 0.51 -3.96 0.17
N PRO A 140 -0.20 -5.09 -0.01
CA PRO A 140 -0.57 -5.91 1.14
C PRO A 140 0.68 -6.08 1.99
N SER A 141 0.55 -5.85 3.30
CA SER A 141 1.67 -5.97 4.22
C SER A 141 2.44 -7.24 3.87
N THR A 142 3.73 -7.09 3.55
CA THR A 142 4.61 -8.25 3.42
C THR A 142 5.00 -8.78 4.79
N GLU A 143 4.59 -8.13 5.89
CA GLU A 143 4.60 -8.78 7.20
C GLU A 143 3.53 -9.87 7.18
N PRO A 144 3.93 -11.15 7.26
CA PRO A 144 2.96 -12.22 7.26
C PRO A 144 2.14 -12.13 8.54
N ASP A 145 0.82 -12.20 8.41
CA ASP A 145 -0.11 -12.06 9.52
C ASP A 145 -0.07 -13.30 10.42
N LEU A 146 0.23 -13.10 11.71
CA LEU A 146 0.23 -14.16 12.72
C LEU A 146 -1.10 -14.92 12.76
N ALA A 147 -2.24 -14.25 12.49
CA ALA A 147 -3.55 -14.88 12.49
C ALA A 147 -3.68 -15.96 11.41
N SER A 148 -2.94 -15.83 10.29
CA SER A 148 -2.92 -16.83 9.22
C SER A 148 -2.25 -18.15 9.64
N TYR A 149 -1.56 -18.17 10.78
CA TYR A 149 -0.89 -19.35 11.34
C TYR A 149 -1.56 -19.87 12.61
N GLN A 150 -2.65 -19.27 13.06
CA GLN A 150 -3.26 -19.57 14.37
C GLN A 150 -3.68 -21.04 14.52
N ASP A 151 -4.07 -21.68 13.42
CA ASP A 151 -4.47 -23.09 13.40
C ASP A 151 -3.34 -24.03 13.87
N LEU A 152 -2.07 -23.65 13.67
CA LEU A 152 -0.89 -24.45 14.05
C LEU A 152 -0.82 -24.78 15.56
N TRP A 153 -1.40 -23.93 16.41
CA TRP A 153 -1.40 -24.11 17.87
C TRP A 153 -2.80 -24.10 18.49
N THR A 154 -3.84 -24.12 17.66
CA THR A 154 -5.24 -24.16 18.12
C THR A 154 -5.97 -25.39 17.60
N THR A 155 -6.40 -25.38 16.34
CA THR A 155 -7.26 -26.40 15.72
C THR A 155 -6.48 -27.58 15.16
N ASP A 156 -5.32 -27.32 14.55
CA ASP A 156 -4.45 -28.33 13.92
C ASP A 156 -3.27 -28.74 14.82
N ARG A 157 -3.23 -28.28 16.08
CA ARG A 157 -2.11 -28.48 17.02
C ARG A 157 -1.53 -29.89 17.02
N ASP A 158 -2.40 -30.90 17.05
CA ASP A 158 -1.98 -32.30 17.18
C ASP A 158 -1.34 -32.87 15.89
N ARG A 159 -1.42 -32.14 14.78
CA ARG A 159 -0.82 -32.47 13.47
C ARG A 159 0.57 -31.87 13.28
N TRP A 160 1.00 -30.99 14.18
CA TRP A 160 2.29 -30.31 14.11
C TRP A 160 3.19 -30.72 15.28
N GLN A 161 4.49 -30.65 15.03
CA GLN A 161 5.54 -30.84 16.03
C GLN A 161 6.63 -29.80 15.84
N LEU A 162 7.39 -29.56 16.90
CA LEU A 162 8.57 -28.71 16.89
C LEU A 162 9.82 -29.59 16.95
N GLU A 163 10.72 -29.41 15.98
CA GLU A 163 12.01 -30.08 15.97
C GLU A 163 13.12 -29.09 16.35
N PRO A 164 13.87 -29.32 17.44
CA PRO A 164 14.97 -28.44 17.84
C PRO A 164 16.04 -28.39 16.76
N THR A 165 16.56 -27.19 16.50
CA THR A 165 17.76 -26.96 15.71
C THR A 165 18.81 -26.27 16.57
N GLY A 166 20.04 -26.15 16.06
CA GLY A 166 21.11 -25.43 16.75
C GLY A 166 20.80 -23.96 17.09
N THR A 167 19.77 -23.36 16.47
CA THR A 167 19.42 -21.94 16.64
C THR A 167 17.94 -21.70 16.99
N GLY A 168 17.11 -22.74 17.14
CA GLY A 168 15.67 -22.56 17.38
C GLY A 168 14.86 -23.83 17.18
N TYR A 169 13.68 -23.70 16.58
CA TYR A 169 12.79 -24.83 16.26
C TYR A 169 12.34 -24.76 14.81
N LEU A 170 12.21 -25.92 14.17
CA LEU A 170 11.50 -26.09 12.92
C LEU A 170 10.06 -26.54 13.21
N VAL A 171 9.11 -25.96 12.48
CA VAL A 171 7.69 -26.37 12.52
C VAL A 171 7.48 -27.45 11.47
N VAL A 172 7.19 -28.67 11.93
CA VAL A 172 7.13 -29.86 11.09
C VAL A 172 5.74 -30.49 11.19
N MET A 173 5.17 -30.88 10.04
CA MET A 173 3.92 -31.63 10.02
C MET A 173 4.18 -33.13 10.31
N LYS A 174 3.37 -33.74 11.18
CA LYS A 174 3.45 -35.18 11.50
C LYS A 174 3.02 -36.01 10.27
N GLY A 175 3.90 -36.86 9.77
CA GLY A 175 3.64 -37.73 8.60
C GLY A 175 4.93 -38.11 7.84
N ASP A 176 4.79 -38.71 6.65
CA ASP A 176 5.89 -39.05 5.73
C ASP A 176 5.86 -38.16 4.48
N PRO A 177 7.02 -37.74 3.90
CA PRO A 177 8.22 -37.21 4.57
C PRO A 177 7.93 -35.87 5.28
N PRO A 178 8.73 -35.48 6.28
CA PRO A 178 8.52 -34.23 7.02
C PRO A 178 8.50 -33.06 6.03
N MET A 179 7.37 -32.34 6.03
CA MET A 179 7.22 -31.11 5.27
C MET A 179 7.43 -29.96 6.24
N ASP A 180 8.49 -29.22 6.00
CA ASP A 180 8.86 -28.06 6.81
C ASP A 180 8.05 -26.84 6.37
N LEU A 181 7.48 -26.15 7.35
CA LEU A 181 6.92 -24.83 7.11
C LEU A 181 8.05 -23.79 7.20
N LEU A 182 8.56 -23.37 6.05
CA LEU A 182 9.56 -22.31 5.98
C LEU A 182 8.89 -20.94 6.14
N ILE A 183 9.18 -20.27 7.25
CA ILE A 183 8.72 -18.90 7.53
C ILE A 183 9.94 -17.97 7.46
N CYS A 184 10.08 -17.25 6.36
CA CYS A 184 11.25 -16.40 6.07
C CYS A 184 11.27 -15.06 6.83
N HIS A 185 10.63 -14.99 8.01
CA HIS A 185 10.56 -13.79 8.82
C HIS A 185 10.81 -14.11 10.29
N ASP A 186 12.01 -13.76 10.78
CA ASP A 186 12.55 -14.23 12.06
C ASP A 186 11.64 -13.91 13.26
N THR A 187 11.19 -12.65 13.40
CA THR A 187 10.29 -12.23 14.50
C THR A 187 8.93 -12.93 14.48
N LEU A 188 8.41 -13.26 13.29
CA LEU A 188 7.14 -13.98 13.17
C LEU A 188 7.33 -15.46 13.48
N ALA A 189 8.41 -16.07 12.99
CA ALA A 189 8.76 -17.45 13.30
C ALA A 189 8.90 -17.65 14.82
N GLU A 190 9.56 -16.71 15.51
CA GLU A 190 9.67 -16.70 16.97
C GLU A 190 8.30 -16.63 17.67
N GLN A 191 7.39 -15.77 17.20
CA GLN A 191 6.05 -15.63 17.78
C GLN A 191 5.21 -16.89 17.57
N ILE A 192 5.28 -17.50 16.38
CA ILE A 192 4.59 -18.76 16.07
C ILE A 192 5.11 -19.88 16.97
N VAL A 193 6.43 -20.03 17.08
CA VAL A 193 7.05 -21.03 17.96
C VAL A 193 6.66 -20.80 19.42
N ALA A 194 6.69 -19.55 19.90
CA ALA A 194 6.28 -19.21 21.26
C ALA A 194 4.81 -19.59 21.55
N ASN A 195 3.91 -19.33 20.61
CA ASN A 195 2.49 -19.72 20.73
C ASN A 195 2.29 -21.23 20.68
N MET A 196 3.00 -21.93 19.79
CA MET A 196 3.00 -23.40 19.72
C MET A 196 3.48 -24.03 21.03
N LEU A 197 4.57 -23.51 21.61
CA LEU A 197 5.07 -23.94 22.92
C LEU A 197 4.05 -23.67 24.03
N ALA A 198 3.45 -22.48 24.06
CA ALA A 198 2.44 -22.11 25.05
C ALA A 198 1.17 -22.98 24.95
N ALA A 199 0.81 -23.43 23.75
CA ALA A 199 -0.32 -24.32 23.50
C ALA A 199 -0.01 -25.82 23.75
N GLY A 200 1.23 -26.15 24.07
CA GLY A 200 1.67 -27.51 24.34
C GLY A 200 1.85 -28.37 23.08
N VAL A 201 2.25 -27.78 21.96
CA VAL A 201 2.68 -28.54 20.77
C VAL A 201 3.88 -29.42 21.14
N GLU A 202 3.86 -30.66 20.64
CA GLU A 202 4.88 -31.67 20.91
C GLU A 202 6.26 -31.24 20.40
N ILE A 203 7.30 -31.43 21.23
CA ILE A 203 8.70 -31.25 20.85
C ILE A 203 9.30 -32.63 20.63
N VAL A 204 9.79 -32.90 19.42
CA VAL A 204 10.41 -34.18 19.07
C VAL A 204 11.92 -33.97 18.96
N PRO A 205 12.76 -34.77 19.65
CA PRO A 205 14.20 -34.63 19.56
C PRO A 205 14.68 -34.89 18.14
N GLU A 206 15.69 -34.12 17.72
CA GLU A 206 16.29 -34.16 16.38
C GLU A 206 16.57 -35.61 15.95
N ARG A 207 15.95 -36.05 14.84
CA ARG A 207 16.25 -37.38 14.29
C ARG A 207 17.67 -37.34 13.75
N ARG A 208 18.61 -37.96 14.46
CA ARG A 208 19.93 -38.27 13.89
C ARG A 208 19.73 -39.09 12.63
N ALA A 209 20.00 -38.48 11.48
CA ALA A 209 20.23 -39.19 10.22
C ALA A 209 21.46 -40.10 10.31
#